data_AF-J3JF26-F1
#
_entry.id   AF-J3JF26-F1
#
_cell.length_a   1.000
_cell.length_b   1.000
_cell.length_c   1.000
_cell.angle_alpha   90.00
_cell.angle_beta   90.00
_cell.angle_gamma   90.00
#
_symmetry.space_group_name_H-M   'P 1'
#
loop_
_entity.id
_entity.type
_entity.pdbx_description
1 polymer ?
#
loop_
_entity_poly.entity_id
_entity_poly.type
_entity_poly.pdbx_seq_one_letter_code
_entity_poly.pdbx_strand_id
1 'polypeptide(L)'
;MLSDALSFPRSGDDWLPTLVIGALLIPLSVLVIPAFILQGYFARVIRAAATNDSTAPSFTDWGDLLVTGLKMAVIGFAYSLVINVPSFGLQFLVAFGANESSVGVLLVVMLLVVLALSLVVAFFAPAALVNFAIEDSFGAAFDFGTIWSGVATSEYVVAWLLAMVVGVVGFLVGAVFSVVLVGFLVLFYVQIATYYLLARGFVKGLGRTPGESATTTTL
;
A
#
# COMPACT_ATOMS: atom_id res chain seq x y z
N MET A 1 12.47 0.64 -14.12
CA MET A 1 11.48 0.80 -13.02
C MET A 1 10.07 1.01 -13.54
N LEU A 2 9.73 2.15 -14.18
CA LEU A 2 8.36 2.38 -14.66
C LEU A 2 7.93 1.41 -15.77
N SER A 3 8.80 1.15 -16.76
CA SER A 3 8.54 0.14 -17.79
C SER A 3 8.28 -1.24 -17.18
N ASP A 4 9.15 -1.68 -16.26
CA ASP A 4 9.04 -2.97 -15.58
C ASP A 4 7.73 -3.07 -14.80
N ALA A 5 7.35 -2.01 -14.07
CA ALA A 5 6.12 -1.93 -13.30
C ALA A 5 4.87 -2.02 -14.18
N LEU A 6 4.92 -1.43 -15.38
CA LEU A 6 3.81 -1.49 -16.33
C LEU A 6 3.76 -2.82 -17.09
N SER A 7 4.88 -3.53 -17.26
CA SER A 7 4.89 -4.86 -17.87
C SER A 7 4.56 -5.99 -16.89
N PHE A 8 4.84 -5.80 -15.60
CA PHE A 8 4.70 -6.82 -14.55
C PHE A 8 3.29 -7.43 -14.42
N PRO A 9 2.16 -6.70 -14.54
CA PRO A 9 0.85 -7.35 -14.45
C PRO A 9 0.54 -8.31 -15.62
N ARG A 10 1.37 -8.32 -16.68
CA ARG A 10 1.20 -9.17 -17.87
C ARG A 10 2.28 -10.24 -17.99
N SER A 11 3.10 -10.42 -16.96
CA SER A 11 4.17 -11.41 -16.99
C SER A 11 3.74 -12.74 -16.35
N GLY A 12 4.08 -13.84 -17.00
CA GLY A 12 3.65 -15.20 -16.61
C GLY A 12 2.43 -15.70 -17.37
N ASP A 13 2.17 -17.00 -17.30
CA ASP A 13 1.14 -17.67 -18.10
C ASP A 13 -0.29 -17.39 -17.58
N ASP A 14 -0.44 -17.20 -16.27
CA ASP A 14 -1.72 -16.99 -15.58
C ASP A 14 -2.09 -15.51 -15.34
N TRP A 15 -1.47 -14.59 -16.11
CA TRP A 15 -1.68 -13.15 -15.93
C TRP A 15 -3.15 -12.73 -16.15
N LEU A 16 -3.83 -13.34 -17.13
CA LEU A 16 -5.20 -12.99 -17.48
C LEU A 16 -6.22 -13.48 -16.43
N PRO A 17 -6.21 -14.76 -15.99
CA PRO A 17 -7.02 -15.21 -14.85
C PRO A 17 -6.81 -14.34 -13.61
N THR A 18 -5.56 -14.00 -13.31
CA THR A 18 -5.21 -13.17 -12.15
C THR A 18 -5.82 -11.78 -12.25
N LEU A 19 -5.72 -11.14 -13.42
CA LEU A 19 -6.29 -9.81 -13.65
C LEU A 19 -7.82 -9.82 -13.54
N VAL A 20 -8.48 -10.85 -14.08
CA VAL A 20 -9.94 -11.00 -14.03
C VAL A 20 -10.41 -11.27 -12.61
N ILE A 21 -9.75 -12.17 -11.87
CA ILE A 21 -10.09 -12.47 -10.47
C ILE A 21 -9.92 -11.22 -9.61
N GLY A 22 -8.77 -10.53 -9.71
CA GLY A 22 -8.52 -9.32 -8.93
C GLY A 22 -9.51 -8.20 -9.25
N ALA A 23 -9.82 -8.00 -10.53
CA ALA A 23 -10.85 -7.03 -10.94
C ALA A 23 -12.24 -7.37 -10.42
N LEU A 24 -12.60 -8.65 -10.35
CA LEU A 24 -13.86 -9.10 -9.75
C LEU A 24 -13.87 -8.92 -8.22
N LEU A 25 -12.74 -9.12 -7.55
CA LEU A 25 -12.63 -8.94 -6.11
C LEU A 25 -12.81 -7.48 -5.66
N ILE A 26 -12.52 -6.49 -6.51
CA ILE A 26 -12.69 -5.06 -6.19
C ILE A 26 -14.15 -4.73 -5.81
N PRO A 27 -15.16 -4.94 -6.67
CA PRO A 27 -16.55 -4.67 -6.30
C PRO A 27 -17.03 -5.61 -5.17
N LEU A 28 -16.51 -6.84 -5.11
CA LEU A 28 -16.83 -7.78 -4.03
C LEU A 28 -16.22 -7.38 -2.67
N SER A 29 -15.29 -6.44 -2.64
CA SER A 29 -14.65 -5.96 -1.41
C SER A 29 -15.63 -5.30 -0.43
N VAL A 30 -16.83 -4.94 -0.89
CA VAL A 30 -17.95 -4.53 0.00
C VAL A 30 -18.33 -5.61 1.01
N LEU A 31 -18.06 -6.88 0.70
CA LEU A 31 -18.31 -8.03 1.59
C LEU A 31 -17.21 -8.25 2.64
N VAL A 32 -16.24 -7.34 2.74
CA VAL A 32 -15.11 -7.34 3.71
C VAL A 32 -14.09 -8.46 3.49
N ILE A 33 -14.52 -9.72 3.40
CA ILE A 33 -13.63 -10.88 3.19
C ILE A 33 -12.82 -10.75 1.88
N PRO A 34 -13.43 -10.41 0.72
CA PRO A 34 -12.69 -10.21 -0.53
C PRO A 34 -11.67 -9.07 -0.44
N ALA A 35 -11.93 -8.05 0.38
CA ALA A 35 -11.01 -6.94 0.59
C ALA A 35 -9.70 -7.42 1.24
N PHE A 36 -9.79 -8.28 2.26
CA PHE A 36 -8.60 -8.85 2.89
C PHE A 36 -7.83 -9.76 1.93
N ILE A 37 -8.50 -10.59 1.15
CA ILE A 37 -7.83 -11.42 0.13
C ILE A 37 -7.04 -10.54 -0.85
N LEU A 38 -7.65 -9.44 -1.31
CA LEU A 38 -7.00 -8.49 -2.22
C LEU A 38 -5.77 -7.85 -1.59
N GLN A 39 -5.82 -7.50 -0.30
CA GLN A 39 -4.66 -7.00 0.44
C GLN A 39 -3.54 -8.05 0.51
N GLY A 40 -3.87 -9.30 0.85
CA GLY A 40 -2.89 -10.38 0.86
C GLY A 40 -2.24 -10.62 -0.50
N TYR A 41 -3.00 -10.43 -1.58
CA TYR A 41 -2.46 -10.51 -2.94
C TYR A 41 -1.41 -9.41 -3.19
N PHE A 42 -1.67 -8.18 -2.75
CA PHE A 42 -0.69 -7.10 -2.84
C PHE A 42 0.59 -7.39 -2.04
N ALA A 43 0.50 -8.07 -0.89
CA ALA A 43 1.70 -8.55 -0.19
C ALA A 43 2.55 -9.49 -1.06
N ARG A 44 1.91 -10.40 -1.81
CA ARG A 44 2.62 -11.29 -2.74
C ARG A 44 3.25 -10.53 -3.90
N VAL A 45 2.56 -9.52 -4.45
CA VAL A 45 3.11 -8.63 -5.48
C VAL A 45 4.36 -7.93 -4.95
N ILE A 46 4.32 -7.41 -3.72
CA ILE A 46 5.47 -6.79 -3.08
C ILE A 46 6.62 -7.78 -2.96
N ARG A 47 6.35 -9.01 -2.48
CA ARG A 47 7.37 -10.05 -2.30
C ARG A 47 8.02 -10.43 -3.64
N ALA A 48 7.23 -10.66 -4.69
CA ALA A 48 7.72 -10.96 -6.03
C ALA A 48 8.58 -9.81 -6.59
N ALA A 49 8.11 -8.56 -6.44
CA ALA A 49 8.86 -7.38 -6.84
C ALA A 49 10.19 -7.25 -6.09
N ALA A 50 10.22 -7.61 -4.80
CA ALA A 50 11.41 -7.55 -3.96
C ALA A 50 12.44 -8.65 -4.28
N THR A 51 11.98 -9.85 -4.68
CA THR A 51 12.86 -10.99 -5.02
C THR A 51 13.30 -11.03 -6.48
N ASN A 52 12.95 -10.02 -7.28
CA ASN A 52 13.16 -9.99 -8.74
C ASN A 52 12.42 -11.12 -9.47
N ASP A 53 11.40 -11.70 -8.85
CA ASP A 53 10.52 -12.60 -9.57
C ASP A 53 9.78 -11.77 -10.62
N SER A 54 9.96 -12.16 -11.87
CA SER A 54 9.37 -11.46 -13.00
C SER A 54 7.96 -11.96 -13.30
N THR A 55 7.45 -12.97 -12.59
CA THR A 55 6.12 -13.53 -12.81
C THR A 55 5.07 -12.86 -11.91
N ALA A 56 3.92 -12.52 -12.50
CA ALA A 56 2.79 -12.02 -11.73
C ALA A 56 2.25 -13.14 -10.83
N PRO A 57 2.11 -12.92 -9.51
CA PRO A 57 1.57 -13.94 -8.61
C PRO A 57 0.13 -14.30 -9.00
N SER A 58 -0.25 -15.56 -8.80
CA SER A 58 -1.61 -16.06 -8.98
C SER A 58 -2.43 -16.02 -7.67
N PHE A 59 -3.75 -16.04 -7.79
CA PHE A 59 -4.68 -16.21 -6.66
C PHE A 59 -4.79 -17.69 -6.24
N THR A 60 -3.70 -18.23 -5.69
CA THR A 60 -3.66 -19.55 -5.04
C THR A 60 -3.67 -19.38 -3.52
N ASP A 61 -3.90 -20.45 -2.76
CA ASP A 61 -3.76 -20.46 -1.30
C ASP A 61 -4.53 -19.32 -0.62
N TRP A 62 -5.83 -19.25 -0.91
CA TRP A 62 -6.73 -18.18 -0.46
C TRP A 62 -6.75 -17.96 1.06
N GLY A 63 -6.51 -19.02 1.85
CA GLY A 63 -6.38 -18.92 3.29
C GLY A 63 -5.16 -18.09 3.72
N ASP A 64 -4.02 -18.28 3.06
CA ASP A 64 -2.82 -17.48 3.29
C ASP A 64 -3.01 -16.03 2.85
N LEU A 65 -3.65 -15.80 1.69
CA LEU A 65 -4.04 -14.45 1.25
C LEU A 65 -4.91 -13.74 2.29
N LEU A 66 -5.90 -14.43 2.84
CA LEU A 66 -6.78 -13.86 3.85
C LEU A 66 -6.01 -13.49 5.14
N VAL A 67 -5.16 -14.39 5.64
CA VAL A 67 -4.37 -14.15 6.87
C VAL A 67 -3.37 -13.01 6.67
N THR A 68 -2.65 -13.02 5.55
CA THR A 68 -1.67 -11.97 5.22
C THR A 68 -2.38 -10.63 4.99
N GLY A 69 -3.53 -10.64 4.34
CA GLY A 69 -4.37 -9.46 4.16
C GLY A 69 -4.90 -8.89 5.47
N LEU A 70 -5.30 -9.74 6.42
CA LEU A 70 -5.70 -9.32 7.75
C LEU A 70 -4.54 -8.66 8.50
N LYS A 71 -3.32 -9.23 8.43
CA LYS A 71 -2.12 -8.60 9.00
C LYS A 71 -1.86 -7.22 8.37
N MET A 72 -1.91 -7.11 7.04
CA MET A 72 -1.77 -5.81 6.35
C MET A 72 -2.83 -4.80 6.78
N ALA A 73 -4.08 -5.24 6.94
CA ALA A 73 -5.15 -4.36 7.39
C ALA A 73 -4.95 -3.89 8.84
N VAL A 74 -4.47 -4.77 9.74
CA VAL A 74 -4.14 -4.38 11.12
C VAL A 74 -2.97 -3.39 11.15
N ILE A 75 -1.94 -3.61 10.33
CA ILE A 75 -0.81 -2.66 10.20
C ILE A 75 -1.33 -1.32 9.67
N GLY A 76 -2.08 -1.32 8.58
CA GLY A 76 -2.68 -0.12 8.00
C GLY A 76 -3.57 0.62 9.01
N PHE A 77 -4.35 -0.11 9.80
CA PHE A 77 -5.16 0.44 10.88
C PHE A 77 -4.27 1.09 11.96
N ALA A 78 -3.22 0.42 12.43
CA ALA A 78 -2.28 0.97 13.41
C ALA A 78 -1.64 2.28 12.92
N TYR A 79 -1.20 2.34 11.66
CA TYR A 79 -0.68 3.57 11.05
C TYR A 79 -1.76 4.64 10.90
N SER A 80 -3.01 4.27 10.61
CA SER A 80 -4.12 5.21 10.52
C SER A 80 -4.44 5.89 11.86
N LEU A 81 -4.13 5.26 13.00
CA LEU A 81 -4.34 5.84 14.32
C LEU A 81 -3.52 7.12 14.54
N VAL A 82 -2.38 7.26 13.86
CA VAL A 82 -1.55 8.48 13.89
C VAL A 82 -2.35 9.70 13.44
N ILE A 83 -3.27 9.55 12.49
CA ILE A 83 -4.15 10.61 12.00
C ILE A 83 -5.43 10.65 12.84
N ASN A 84 -6.04 9.49 13.08
CA ASN A 84 -7.36 9.40 13.69
C ASN A 84 -7.38 9.85 15.15
N VAL A 85 -6.36 9.52 15.96
CA VAL A 85 -6.34 9.87 17.39
C VAL A 85 -6.32 11.38 17.61
N PRO A 86 -5.41 12.18 16.99
CA PRO A 86 -5.47 13.64 17.07
C PRO A 86 -6.76 14.21 16.49
N SER A 87 -7.26 13.62 15.39
CA SER A 87 -8.51 14.07 14.76
C SER A 87 -9.72 13.91 15.68
N PHE A 88 -9.82 12.80 16.42
CA PHE A 88 -10.90 12.57 17.39
C PHE A 88 -10.77 13.49 18.60
N GLY A 89 -9.56 13.65 19.14
CA GLY A 89 -9.32 14.57 20.27
C GLY A 89 -9.75 16.00 19.95
N LEU A 90 -9.47 16.45 18.72
CA LEU A 90 -9.84 17.80 18.30
C LEU A 90 -11.34 17.95 17.99
N GLN A 91 -11.97 16.95 17.38
CA GLN A 91 -13.44 16.91 17.21
C GLN A 91 -14.15 16.96 18.56
N PHE A 92 -13.64 16.24 19.55
CA PHE A 92 -14.15 16.29 20.92
C PHE A 92 -14.04 17.70 21.52
N LEU A 93 -12.90 18.38 21.34
CA LEU A 93 -12.73 19.77 21.79
C LEU A 93 -13.69 20.74 21.11
N VAL A 94 -13.93 20.60 19.80
CA VAL A 94 -14.91 21.42 19.06
C VAL A 94 -16.33 21.17 19.58
N ALA A 95 -16.70 19.90 19.79
CA ALA A 95 -18.05 19.52 20.18
C ALA A 95 -18.42 19.94 21.63
N PHE A 96 -17.44 20.00 22.53
CA PHE A 96 -17.70 20.15 23.98
C PHE A 96 -17.00 21.34 24.65
N GLY A 97 -16.10 22.06 23.98
CA GLY A 97 -15.24 23.06 24.63
C GLY A 97 -14.95 24.34 23.86
N ALA A 98 -15.36 24.47 22.60
CA ALA A 98 -15.07 25.65 21.78
C ALA A 98 -16.23 26.65 21.77
N ASN A 99 -15.94 27.93 21.99
CA ASN A 99 -16.86 29.03 21.71
C ASN A 99 -16.98 29.23 20.19
N GLU A 100 -18.13 29.69 19.68
CA GLU A 100 -18.36 29.84 18.23
C GLU A 100 -17.28 30.67 17.52
N SER A 101 -16.70 31.65 18.21
CA SER A 101 -15.62 32.51 17.70
C SER A 101 -14.27 31.81 17.54
N SER A 102 -14.01 30.71 18.26
CA SER A 102 -12.75 29.95 18.17
C SER A 102 -12.84 28.72 17.27
N VAL A 103 -14.05 28.26 16.92
CA VAL A 103 -14.27 27.08 16.06
C VAL A 103 -13.60 27.27 14.69
N GLY A 104 -13.74 28.44 14.06
CA GLY A 104 -13.17 28.69 12.73
C GLY A 104 -11.64 28.54 12.70
N VAL A 105 -10.95 29.09 13.70
CA VAL A 105 -9.50 28.96 13.83
C VAL A 105 -9.11 27.52 14.15
N LEU A 106 -9.83 26.85 15.04
CA LEU A 106 -9.59 25.44 15.40
C LEU A 106 -9.72 24.52 14.19
N LEU A 107 -10.72 24.73 13.33
CA LEU A 107 -10.93 23.93 12.12
C LEU A 107 -9.83 24.12 11.09
N VAL A 108 -9.35 25.35 10.91
CA VAL A 108 -8.20 25.61 10.03
C VAL A 108 -6.97 24.90 10.58
N VAL A 109 -6.65 25.08 11.87
CA VAL A 109 -5.55 24.39 12.57
C VAL A 109 -5.66 22.86 12.42
N MET A 110 -6.86 22.32 12.61
CA MET A 110 -7.17 20.89 12.40
C MET A 110 -6.80 20.45 11.00
N LEU A 111 -7.26 21.19 9.98
CA LEU A 111 -7.02 20.83 8.59
C LEU A 111 -5.52 20.75 8.30
N LEU A 112 -4.70 21.70 8.77
CA LEU A 112 -3.26 21.65 8.49
C LEU A 112 -2.58 20.52 9.26
N VAL A 113 -2.99 20.25 10.51
CA VAL A 113 -2.44 19.14 11.31
C VAL A 113 -2.78 17.79 10.67
N VAL A 114 -4.04 17.58 10.29
CA VAL A 114 -4.47 16.35 9.61
C VAL A 114 -3.77 16.21 8.26
N LEU A 115 -3.63 17.30 7.50
CA LEU A 115 -2.91 17.29 6.24
C LEU A 115 -1.44 16.90 6.44
N ALA A 116 -0.75 17.51 7.41
CA ALA A 116 0.64 17.19 7.73
C ALA A 116 0.80 15.72 8.16
N LEU A 117 -0.04 15.23 9.08
CA LEU A 117 -0.04 13.84 9.52
C LEU A 117 -0.37 12.87 8.37
N SER A 118 -1.28 13.24 7.48
CA SER A 118 -1.64 12.43 6.32
C SER A 118 -0.47 12.27 5.35
N LEU A 119 0.33 13.32 5.14
CA LEU A 119 1.53 13.25 4.32
C LEU A 119 2.59 12.34 4.96
N VAL A 120 2.78 12.44 6.28
CA VAL A 120 3.69 11.55 7.01
C VAL A 120 3.24 10.10 6.86
N VAL A 121 1.98 9.79 7.14
CA VAL A 121 1.48 8.41 7.01
C VAL A 121 1.52 7.94 5.55
N ALA A 122 1.18 8.79 4.57
CA ALA A 122 1.25 8.45 3.16
C ALA A 122 2.67 8.12 2.69
N PHE A 123 3.69 8.69 3.33
CA PHE A 123 5.10 8.42 3.03
C PHE A 123 5.62 7.17 3.75
N PHE A 124 5.30 6.98 5.04
CA PHE A 124 5.84 5.89 5.86
C PHE A 124 5.05 4.59 5.79
N ALA A 125 3.71 4.65 5.68
CA ALA A 125 2.88 3.44 5.69
C ALA A 125 3.17 2.49 4.51
N PRO A 126 3.42 2.95 3.27
CA PRO A 126 3.78 2.05 2.19
C PRO A 126 5.09 1.30 2.47
N ALA A 127 6.10 1.97 3.03
CA ALA A 127 7.37 1.35 3.42
C ALA A 127 7.19 0.30 4.51
N ALA A 128 6.35 0.57 5.51
CA ALA A 128 6.02 -0.38 6.57
C ALA A 128 5.36 -1.65 6.01
N LEU A 129 4.38 -1.49 5.12
CA LEU A 129 3.71 -2.61 4.44
C LEU A 129 4.67 -3.39 3.56
N VAL A 130 5.59 -2.69 2.88
CA VAL A 130 6.62 -3.33 2.06
C VAL A 130 7.58 -4.15 2.91
N ASN A 131 8.10 -3.59 4.00
CA ASN A 131 9.01 -4.30 4.90
C ASN A 131 8.35 -5.52 5.54
N PHE A 132 7.08 -5.39 5.96
CA PHE A 132 6.26 -6.51 6.44
C PHE A 132 6.16 -7.63 5.39
N ALA A 133 5.84 -7.30 4.14
CA ALA A 133 5.64 -8.28 3.08
C ALA A 133 6.93 -9.00 2.68
N ILE A 134 8.09 -8.32 2.79
CA ILE A 134 9.42 -8.86 2.51
C ILE A 134 9.89 -9.78 3.64
N GLU A 135 9.84 -9.29 4.89
CA GLU A 135 10.37 -10.01 6.06
C GLU A 135 9.39 -11.06 6.62
N ASP A 136 8.17 -11.10 6.10
CA ASP A 136 7.07 -12.00 6.51
C ASP A 136 6.73 -11.96 8.01
N SER A 137 7.09 -10.86 8.68
CA SER A 137 6.99 -10.68 10.11
C SER A 137 6.18 -9.44 10.45
N PHE A 138 5.13 -9.61 11.24
CA PHE A 138 4.27 -8.50 11.69
C PHE A 138 5.07 -7.39 12.40
N GLY A 139 6.09 -7.76 13.18
CA GLY A 139 6.96 -6.80 13.86
C GLY A 139 7.81 -5.95 12.92
N ALA A 140 8.16 -6.48 11.74
CA ALA A 140 8.98 -5.76 10.76
C ALA A 140 8.27 -4.51 10.21
N ALA A 141 6.93 -4.49 10.23
CA ALA A 141 6.16 -3.30 9.86
C ALA A 141 6.40 -2.11 10.80
N PHE A 142 6.92 -2.34 12.01
CA PHE A 142 7.16 -1.29 13.02
C PHE A 142 8.64 -1.10 13.35
N ASP A 143 9.53 -1.71 12.58
CA ASP A 143 10.97 -1.48 12.70
C ASP A 143 11.33 -0.12 12.11
N PHE A 144 11.28 0.91 12.96
CA PHE A 144 11.58 2.28 12.57
C PHE A 144 13.00 2.45 12.03
N GLY A 145 13.97 1.67 12.51
CA GLY A 145 15.36 1.77 12.04
C GLY A 145 15.47 1.34 10.58
N THR A 146 14.91 0.18 10.26
CA THR A 146 14.88 -0.37 8.89
C THR A 146 13.98 0.45 7.97
N ILE A 147 12.83 0.91 8.45
CA ILE A 147 11.93 1.76 7.64
C ILE A 147 12.63 3.08 7.32
N TRP A 148 13.24 3.75 8.30
CA TRP A 148 13.91 5.03 8.10
C TRP A 148 15.07 4.92 7.10
N SER A 149 15.90 3.88 7.22
CA SER A 149 17.03 3.68 6.29
C SER A 149 16.57 3.48 4.85
N GLY A 150 15.44 2.78 4.64
CA GLY A 150 14.85 2.62 3.32
C GLY A 150 14.23 3.91 2.78
N VAL A 151 13.41 4.61 3.57
CA VAL A 151 12.67 5.80 3.09
C VAL A 151 13.52 7.05 2.95
N ALA A 152 14.63 7.16 3.68
CA ALA A 152 15.57 8.29 3.60
C ALA A 152 16.42 8.29 2.32
N THR A 153 16.16 7.36 1.38
CA THR A 153 16.89 7.24 0.12
C THR A 153 16.20 7.94 -1.03
N SER A 154 17.00 8.42 -1.99
CA SER A 154 16.48 9.05 -3.22
C SER A 154 15.64 8.08 -4.06
N GLU A 155 16.01 6.80 -4.01
CA GLU A 155 15.40 5.69 -4.72
C GLU A 155 13.97 5.44 -4.25
N TYR A 156 13.75 5.42 -2.93
CA TYR A 156 12.41 5.29 -2.38
C TYR A 156 11.55 6.53 -2.68
N VAL A 157 12.10 7.74 -2.54
CA VAL A 157 11.36 8.98 -2.83
C VAL A 157 10.90 9.01 -4.29
N VAL A 158 11.77 8.66 -5.24
CA VAL A 158 11.40 8.59 -6.66
C VAL A 158 10.34 7.51 -6.91
N ALA A 159 10.48 6.33 -6.31
CA ALA A 159 9.50 5.27 -6.44
C ALA A 159 8.13 5.66 -5.86
N TRP A 160 8.11 6.34 -4.72
CA TRP A 160 6.90 6.85 -4.07
C TRP A 160 6.22 7.92 -4.93
N LEU A 161 6.98 8.86 -5.50
CA LEU A 161 6.44 9.87 -6.41
C LEU A 161 5.85 9.24 -7.68
N LEU A 162 6.54 8.26 -8.29
CA LEU A 162 6.03 7.52 -9.43
C LEU A 162 4.76 6.74 -9.08
N ALA A 163 4.75 6.06 -7.93
CA ALA A 163 3.60 5.33 -7.40
C ALA A 163 2.41 6.28 -7.18
N MET A 164 2.64 7.50 -6.70
CA MET A 164 1.61 8.51 -6.51
C MET A 164 1.06 9.01 -7.85
N VAL A 165 1.90 9.29 -8.84
CA VAL A 165 1.47 9.68 -10.19
C VAL A 165 0.66 8.57 -10.85
N VAL A 166 1.17 7.33 -10.85
CA VAL A 166 0.50 6.15 -11.42
C VAL A 166 -0.81 5.89 -10.70
N GLY A 167 -0.83 5.96 -9.37
CA GLY A 167 -2.02 5.78 -8.55
C GLY A 167 -3.09 6.82 -8.84
N VAL A 168 -2.75 8.11 -8.88
CA VAL A 168 -3.71 9.19 -9.15
C VAL A 168 -4.26 9.09 -10.57
N VAL A 169 -3.38 8.98 -11.58
CA VAL A 169 -3.80 8.88 -12.99
C VAL A 169 -4.65 7.62 -13.20
N GLY A 170 -4.20 6.48 -12.69
CA GLY A 170 -4.90 5.22 -12.83
C GLY A 170 -6.22 5.18 -12.06
N PHE A 171 -6.31 5.83 -10.90
CA PHE A 171 -7.57 6.00 -10.18
C PHE A 171 -8.56 6.85 -10.97
N LEU A 172 -8.13 8.00 -11.51
CA LEU A 172 -9.00 8.87 -12.30
C LEU A 172 -9.53 8.15 -13.55
N VAL A 173 -8.64 7.48 -14.29
CA VAL A 173 -9.02 6.69 -15.47
C VAL A 173 -9.95 5.53 -15.06
N GLY A 174 -9.56 4.75 -14.07
CA GLY A 174 -10.34 3.62 -13.58
C GLY A 174 -11.72 4.03 -13.05
N ALA A 175 -11.83 5.16 -12.35
CA ALA A 175 -13.10 5.69 -11.86
C ALA A 175 -14.04 6.07 -13.01
N VAL A 176 -13.54 6.76 -14.04
CA VAL A 176 -14.33 7.13 -15.23
C VAL A 176 -14.85 5.89 -15.97
N PHE A 177 -14.06 4.83 -16.09
CA PHE A 177 -14.44 3.60 -16.80
C PHE A 177 -15.10 2.53 -15.91
N SER A 178 -15.22 2.77 -14.60
CA SER A 178 -15.77 1.79 -13.64
C SER A 178 -17.23 1.42 -13.93
N VAL A 179 -17.97 2.34 -14.55
CA VAL A 179 -19.36 2.15 -15.00
C VAL A 179 -19.47 1.00 -16.01
N VAL A 180 -18.40 0.67 -16.74
CA VAL A 180 -18.41 -0.34 -17.81
C VAL A 180 -17.78 -1.67 -17.38
N LEU A 181 -17.56 -1.91 -16.08
CA LEU A 181 -16.77 -3.02 -15.51
C LEU A 181 -15.28 -3.01 -15.89
N VAL A 182 -14.93 -2.50 -17.07
CA VAL A 182 -13.54 -2.33 -17.56
C VAL A 182 -12.71 -1.46 -16.61
N GLY A 183 -13.32 -0.48 -15.93
CA GLY A 183 -12.62 0.31 -14.94
C GLY A 183 -12.06 -0.51 -13.78
N PHE A 184 -12.70 -1.61 -13.37
CA PHE A 184 -12.15 -2.47 -12.32
C PHE A 184 -10.88 -3.20 -12.76
N LEU A 185 -10.79 -3.61 -14.04
CA LEU A 185 -9.56 -4.17 -14.60
C LEU A 185 -8.43 -3.14 -14.58
N VAL A 186 -8.72 -1.90 -14.97
CA VAL A 186 -7.74 -0.80 -14.95
C VAL A 186 -7.30 -0.50 -13.52
N LEU A 187 -8.24 -0.42 -12.57
CA LEU A 187 -7.93 -0.15 -11.16
C LEU A 187 -7.03 -1.25 -10.58
N PHE A 188 -7.36 -2.52 -10.82
CA PHE A 188 -6.55 -3.63 -10.32
C PHE A 188 -5.13 -3.63 -10.93
N TYR A 189 -5.04 -3.39 -12.24
CA TYR A 189 -3.77 -3.29 -12.95
C TYR A 189 -2.86 -2.20 -12.36
N VAL A 190 -3.43 -1.02 -12.12
CA VAL A 190 -2.72 0.13 -11.56
C VAL A 190 -2.23 -0.17 -10.15
N GLN A 191 -3.04 -0.84 -9.32
CA GLN A 191 -2.63 -1.22 -7.96
C GLN A 191 -1.41 -2.12 -7.98
N ILE A 192 -1.38 -3.16 -8.84
CA ILE A 192 -0.21 -4.03 -8.98
C ILE A 192 1.04 -3.22 -9.34
N ALA A 193 0.95 -2.32 -10.33
CA ALA A 193 2.07 -1.50 -10.75
C ALA A 193 2.57 -0.56 -9.62
N THR A 194 1.65 0.02 -8.86
CA THR A 194 1.97 0.88 -7.71
C THR A 194 2.71 0.11 -6.61
N TYR A 195 2.21 -1.06 -6.19
CA TYR A 195 2.87 -1.89 -5.18
C TYR A 195 4.24 -2.41 -5.66
N TYR A 196 4.36 -2.75 -6.94
CA TYR A 196 5.65 -3.13 -7.54
C TYR A 196 6.67 -2.00 -7.45
N LEU A 197 6.28 -0.76 -7.80
CA LEU A 197 7.16 0.41 -7.72
C LEU A 197 7.65 0.65 -6.29
N LEU A 198 6.73 0.62 -5.32
CA LEU A 198 7.03 0.83 -3.90
C LEU A 198 8.01 -0.23 -3.38
N ALA A 199 7.76 -1.50 -3.68
CA ALA A 199 8.63 -2.61 -3.29
C ALA A 199 10.04 -2.46 -3.84
N ARG A 200 10.16 -2.20 -5.15
CA ARG A 200 11.45 -2.00 -5.83
C ARG A 200 12.23 -0.81 -5.29
N GLY A 201 11.55 0.32 -5.07
CA GLY A 201 12.15 1.53 -4.52
C GLY A 201 12.73 1.29 -3.12
N PHE A 202 11.95 0.64 -2.26
CA PHE A 202 12.35 0.36 -0.89
C PHE A 202 13.54 -0.61 -0.81
N VAL A 203 13.49 -1.73 -1.55
CA VAL A 203 14.59 -2.72 -1.59
C VAL A 203 15.88 -2.08 -2.08
N LYS A 204 15.81 -1.28 -3.15
CA LYS A 204 16.97 -0.57 -3.68
C LYS A 204 17.51 0.46 -2.69
N GLY A 205 16.63 1.17 -1.99
CA GLY A 205 17.00 2.12 -0.93
C GLY A 205 17.76 1.47 0.22
N LEU A 206 17.38 0.23 0.58
CA LEU A 206 18.11 -0.54 1.59
C LEU A 206 19.46 -1.09 1.11
N GLY A 207 19.84 -0.87 -0.15
CA GLY A 207 21.05 -1.45 -0.74
C GLY A 207 20.99 -2.98 -0.84
N ARG A 208 19.81 -3.59 -0.68
CA ARG A 208 19.62 -5.04 -0.78
C ARG A 208 19.56 -5.45 -2.24
N THR A 209 20.35 -6.47 -2.60
CA THR A 209 20.21 -7.13 -3.89
C THR A 209 18.92 -7.96 -3.87
N PRO A 210 18.05 -7.86 -4.90
CA PRO A 210 16.88 -8.72 -5.00
C PRO A 210 17.27 -10.21 -4.91
N GLY A 211 16.89 -10.90 -3.83
CA GLY A 211 17.22 -12.32 -3.57
C GLY A 211 18.04 -12.61 -2.30
N GLU A 212 18.53 -11.60 -1.58
CA GLU A 212 19.45 -11.80 -0.44
C GLU A 212 18.76 -12.15 0.89
N SER A 213 17.44 -11.93 1.00
CA SER A 213 16.67 -12.12 2.25
C SER A 213 16.43 -13.58 2.66
N ALA A 214 16.85 -14.57 1.88
CA ALA A 214 16.54 -15.98 2.15
C ALA A 214 17.61 -16.75 2.94
N THR A 215 18.80 -16.18 3.20
CA THR A 215 19.96 -16.98 3.65
C THR A 215 20.33 -16.83 5.13
N THR A 216 19.78 -15.86 5.88
CA THR A 216 20.32 -15.54 7.24
C THR A 216 19.59 -16.22 8.41
N THR A 217 18.85 -17.33 8.20
CA THR A 217 18.16 -18.04 9.30
C THR A 217 18.48 -19.54 9.36
N THR A 218 19.71 -19.93 9.03
CA THR A 218 20.25 -21.26 9.39
C THR A 218 21.69 -21.15 9.86
N LEU A 219 21.87 -20.79 11.13
CA LEU A 219 23.02 -21.19 11.96
C LEU A 219 22.55 -21.41 13.40
#